data_AF-A0A7S2WNR0-F1
#
_entry.id   AF-A0A7S2WNR0-F1
#
_cell.length_a   1.000
_cell.length_b   1.000
_cell.length_c   1.000
_cell.angle_alpha   90.00
_cell.angle_beta   90.00
_cell.angle_gamma   90.00
#
_symmetry.space_group_name_H-M   'P 1'
#
loop_
_entity.id
_entity.type
_entity.pdbx_description
1 polymer ?
#
loop_
_entity_poly.entity_id
_entity_poly.type
_entity_poly.pdbx_seq_one_letter_code
_entity_poly.pdbx_strand_id
1 'polypeptide(L)'
;MSFTITAAACRSIMVKSLQHKRQPSVELASAVIDSRSFSDEAKQKIVKVKKKNKGAVVEEGGRDRMTELLIRAFDAPSQSAPPASEEEMARRHEIGRNYVIGCFSRHNETNHDLNCKIRMKNHAINMLPRNSWIKEEALKISDEDDALPPMWRSIPVDTPPIPGFDPAKLILEDEQKK
;
A
#
# COMPACT_ATOMS: atom_id res chain seq x y z
N MET A 1 73.60 -4.27 34.27
CA MET A 1 72.98 -5.59 34.49
C MET A 1 71.67 -5.60 33.73
N SER A 2 71.68 -6.24 32.58
CA SER A 2 70.61 -6.18 31.58
C SER A 2 69.70 -7.39 31.77
N PHE A 3 68.45 -7.16 32.19
CA PHE A 3 67.45 -8.21 32.30
C PHE A 3 66.47 -8.11 31.14
N THR A 4 66.61 -9.02 30.19
CA THR A 4 65.63 -9.37 29.16
C THR A 4 64.54 -10.22 29.77
N ILE A 5 63.27 -9.78 29.71
CA ILE A 5 62.11 -10.61 30.02
C ILE A 5 61.51 -11.10 28.71
N THR A 6 61.58 -12.41 28.52
CA THR A 6 61.03 -13.18 27.42
C THR A 6 59.62 -13.70 27.77
N ALA A 7 58.79 -13.74 26.73
CA ALA A 7 57.76 -14.75 26.46
C ALA A 7 56.40 -14.71 27.22
N ALA A 8 55.38 -14.54 26.37
CA ALA A 8 54.27 -15.47 26.15
C ALA A 8 53.13 -15.57 27.18
N ALA A 9 51.94 -15.11 26.75
CA ALA A 9 50.71 -15.88 26.92
C ALA A 9 49.69 -15.48 25.85
N CYS A 10 49.64 -16.28 24.80
CA CYS A 10 48.60 -16.29 23.78
C CYS A 10 47.26 -16.66 24.45
N ARG A 11 46.36 -15.70 24.68
CA ARG A 11 44.97 -15.99 25.03
C ARG A 11 44.16 -16.07 23.75
N SER A 12 44.02 -17.29 23.27
CA SER A 12 43.00 -17.69 22.29
C SER A 12 41.63 -17.37 22.87
N ILE A 13 41.06 -16.22 22.48
CA ILE A 13 39.65 -15.92 22.70
C ILE A 13 38.90 -16.74 21.65
N MET A 14 38.38 -17.89 22.08
CA MET A 14 37.37 -18.62 21.34
C MET A 14 36.17 -17.70 21.11
N VAL A 15 36.08 -17.15 19.90
CA VAL A 15 34.84 -16.59 19.36
C VAL A 15 33.89 -17.76 19.22
N LYS A 16 33.06 -17.98 20.26
CA LYS A 16 31.90 -18.86 20.17
C LYS A 16 31.00 -18.29 19.09
N SER A 17 31.09 -18.88 17.91
CA SER A 17 30.14 -18.80 16.82
C SER A 17 28.73 -19.02 17.38
N LEU A 18 28.04 -17.92 17.67
CA LEU A 18 26.60 -17.88 17.85
C LEU A 18 26.02 -18.18 16.47
N GLN A 19 25.90 -19.47 16.17
CA GLN A 19 24.98 -19.95 15.16
C GLN A 19 23.58 -19.53 15.60
N HIS A 20 23.18 -18.33 15.17
CA HIS A 20 21.79 -17.96 15.10
C HIS A 20 21.14 -19.03 14.23
N LYS A 21 20.42 -19.92 14.89
CA LYS A 21 19.48 -20.87 14.28
C LYS A 21 18.55 -20.01 13.44
N ARG A 22 18.86 -19.91 12.14
CA ARG A 22 18.03 -19.27 11.13
C ARG A 22 16.65 -19.91 11.31
N GLN A 23 15.71 -19.08 11.73
CA GLN A 23 14.29 -19.40 11.62
C GLN A 23 14.05 -19.88 10.18
N PRO A 24 13.26 -20.95 9.96
CA PRO A 24 12.85 -21.30 8.62
C PRO A 24 12.21 -20.05 8.01
N SER A 25 12.75 -19.60 6.88
CA SER A 25 12.10 -18.60 6.05
C SER A 25 10.67 -19.08 5.86
N VAL A 26 9.72 -18.34 6.42
CA VAL A 26 8.33 -18.48 6.03
C VAL A 26 8.36 -18.15 4.55
N GLU A 27 8.22 -19.20 3.73
CA GLU A 27 7.98 -19.06 2.31
C GLU A 27 6.73 -18.18 2.22
N LEU A 28 6.96 -16.90 1.93
CA LEU A 28 5.96 -16.06 1.31
C LEU A 28 5.63 -16.80 0.03
N ALA A 29 4.58 -17.63 0.09
CA ALA A 29 3.83 -18.03 -1.07
C ALA A 29 3.47 -16.72 -1.75
N SER A 30 4.29 -16.36 -2.74
CA SER A 30 3.92 -15.40 -3.75
C SER A 30 2.66 -15.98 -4.34
N ALA A 31 1.51 -15.47 -3.91
CA ALA A 31 0.29 -15.64 -4.65
C ALA A 31 0.62 -15.11 -6.04
N VAL A 32 0.90 -16.05 -6.94
CA VAL A 32 0.97 -15.84 -8.36
C VAL A 32 -0.40 -15.26 -8.67
N ILE A 33 -0.46 -13.94 -8.78
CA ILE A 33 -1.55 -13.30 -9.50
C ILE A 33 -1.40 -13.90 -10.88
N ASP A 34 -2.30 -14.82 -11.22
CA ASP A 34 -2.52 -15.29 -12.58
C ASP A 34 -2.78 -14.05 -13.43
N SER A 35 -1.68 -13.48 -13.94
CA SER A 35 -1.71 -12.56 -15.05
C SER A 35 -2.36 -13.36 -16.16
N ARG A 36 -3.64 -13.08 -16.42
CA ARG A 36 -4.38 -13.59 -17.57
C ARG A 36 -3.48 -13.45 -18.80
N SER A 37 -2.87 -14.57 -19.19
CA SER A 37 -2.12 -14.70 -20.43
C SER A 37 -3.16 -14.61 -21.54
N PHE A 38 -3.30 -13.43 -22.15
CA PHE A 38 -3.89 -13.35 -23.47
C PHE A 38 -2.91 -14.06 -24.40
N SER A 39 -3.31 -15.23 -24.87
CA SER A 39 -2.59 -16.05 -25.83
C SER A 39 -2.25 -15.22 -27.07
N ASP A 40 -0.95 -15.15 -27.37
CA ASP A 40 -0.42 -14.78 -28.68
C ASP A 40 -0.82 -15.87 -29.69
N GLU A 41 -2.02 -15.76 -30.26
CA GLU A 41 -2.38 -16.51 -31.46
C GLU A 41 -1.95 -15.73 -32.71
N ALA A 42 -1.17 -16.40 -33.54
CA ALA A 42 -0.60 -15.86 -34.77
C ALA A 42 -1.67 -15.26 -35.69
N LYS A 43 -1.52 -13.96 -36.01
CA LYS A 43 -2.33 -13.24 -36.99
C LYS A 43 -2.27 -13.91 -38.36
N GLN A 44 -3.32 -14.63 -38.72
CA GLN A 44 -3.52 -15.11 -40.09
C GLN A 44 -3.76 -13.94 -41.04
N LYS A 45 -3.01 -13.93 -42.13
CA LYS A 45 -2.98 -12.89 -43.17
C LYS A 45 -4.17 -13.11 -44.11
N ILE A 46 -5.30 -12.42 -43.88
CA ILE A 46 -6.43 -12.43 -44.83
C ILE A 46 -6.24 -11.30 -45.86
N VAL A 47 -6.09 -11.70 -47.13
CA VAL A 47 -5.98 -10.81 -48.29
C VAL A 47 -7.39 -10.48 -48.83
N LYS A 48 -7.70 -9.17 -48.81
CA LYS A 48 -8.61 -8.36 -49.64
C LYS A 48 -9.77 -9.03 -50.41
N VAL A 49 -10.98 -8.49 -50.20
CA VAL A 49 -11.94 -8.22 -51.30
C VAL A 49 -12.52 -6.81 -51.13
N LYS A 50 -12.41 -5.98 -52.18
CA LYS A 50 -13.16 -4.72 -52.33
C LYS A 50 -14.57 -5.04 -52.81
N LYS A 51 -15.59 -4.56 -52.11
CA LYS A 51 -16.89 -4.25 -52.73
C LYS A 51 -17.42 -2.94 -52.16
N LYS A 52 -17.46 -1.90 -53.00
CA LYS A 52 -18.18 -0.66 -52.73
C LYS A 52 -19.68 -0.97 -52.83
N ASN A 53 -20.40 -0.92 -51.72
CA ASN A 53 -21.83 -0.67 -51.73
C ASN A 53 -22.06 0.72 -51.13
N LYS A 54 -22.53 1.63 -51.98
CA LYS A 54 -23.12 2.90 -51.59
C LYS A 54 -24.52 2.61 -51.04
N GLY A 55 -24.87 3.27 -49.94
CA GLY A 55 -26.26 3.55 -49.55
C GLY A 55 -26.96 2.46 -48.75
N ALA A 56 -26.92 2.61 -47.42
CA ALA A 56 -28.06 2.37 -46.56
C ALA A 56 -27.84 3.24 -45.31
N VAL A 57 -28.63 4.30 -45.16
CA VAL A 57 -28.84 4.95 -43.86
C VAL A 57 -29.57 3.91 -43.04
N VAL A 58 -28.82 3.14 -42.25
CA VAL A 58 -29.39 2.27 -41.25
C VAL A 58 -29.80 3.20 -40.12
N GLU A 59 -31.10 3.48 -40.02
CA GLU A 59 -31.68 3.91 -38.75
C GLU A 59 -31.59 2.71 -37.81
N GLU A 60 -30.43 2.54 -37.18
CA GLU A 60 -30.27 1.59 -36.08
C GLU A 60 -31.04 2.14 -34.89
N GLY A 61 -31.74 1.27 -34.16
CA GLY A 61 -32.27 1.53 -32.83
C GLY A 61 -31.12 1.92 -31.90
N GLY A 62 -30.75 3.19 -31.98
CA GLY A 62 -29.44 3.71 -31.63
C GLY A 62 -29.21 3.61 -30.15
N ARG A 63 -28.05 3.04 -29.79
CA ARG A 63 -27.58 3.11 -28.40
C ARG A 63 -27.57 4.57 -27.96
N ASP A 64 -27.92 4.82 -26.71
CA ASP A 64 -27.94 6.17 -26.15
C ASP A 64 -26.58 6.84 -26.40
N ARG A 65 -26.58 8.09 -26.86
CA ARG A 65 -25.37 8.85 -27.23
C ARG A 65 -24.36 8.87 -26.08
N MET A 66 -24.84 8.88 -24.83
CA MET A 66 -23.99 8.80 -23.64
C MET A 66 -23.27 7.45 -23.56
N THR A 67 -23.98 6.35 -23.82
CA THR A 67 -23.38 5.01 -23.80
C THR A 67 -22.33 4.84 -24.88
N GLU A 68 -22.54 5.38 -26.08
CA GLU A 68 -21.51 5.35 -27.14
C GLU A 68 -20.26 6.17 -26.78
N LEU A 69 -20.44 7.31 -26.11
CA LEU A 69 -19.31 8.13 -25.66
C LEU A 69 -18.50 7.40 -24.58
N LEU A 70 -19.17 6.74 -23.64
CA LEU A 70 -18.52 5.91 -22.62
C LEU A 70 -17.77 4.75 -23.24
N ILE A 71 -18.39 4.03 -24.19
CA ILE A 71 -17.73 2.93 -24.93
C ILE A 71 -16.47 3.46 -25.63
N ARG A 72 -16.57 4.60 -26.32
CA ARG A 72 -15.40 5.23 -26.97
C ARG A 72 -14.33 5.67 -25.98
N ALA A 73 -14.69 6.11 -24.78
CA ALA A 73 -13.73 6.47 -23.74
C ALA A 73 -13.00 5.25 -23.18
N PHE A 74 -13.71 4.12 -23.01
CA PHE A 74 -13.11 2.84 -22.59
C PHE A 74 -12.23 2.21 -23.67
N ASP A 75 -12.66 2.29 -24.94
CA ASP A 75 -11.92 1.75 -26.09
C ASP A 75 -10.80 2.68 -26.60
N ALA A 76 -10.63 3.86 -25.99
CA ALA A 76 -9.60 4.81 -26.38
C ALA A 76 -8.20 4.17 -26.24
N PRO A 77 -7.35 4.20 -27.27
CA PRO A 77 -6.02 3.61 -27.18
C PRO A 77 -5.18 4.37 -26.15
N SER A 78 -4.49 3.62 -25.29
CA SER A 78 -3.53 4.20 -24.35
C SER A 78 -2.42 4.93 -25.11
N GLN A 79 -2.14 6.17 -24.75
CA GLN A 79 -1.02 6.92 -25.30
C GLN A 79 0.27 6.43 -24.64
N SER A 80 1.19 5.86 -25.42
CA SER A 80 2.51 5.53 -24.90
C SER A 80 3.29 6.82 -24.66
N ALA A 81 3.84 6.98 -23.46
CA ALA A 81 4.72 8.10 -23.16
C ALA A 81 5.92 8.14 -24.12
N PRO A 82 6.44 9.34 -24.45
CA PRO A 82 7.64 9.44 -25.26
C PRO A 82 8.83 8.76 -24.55
N PRO A 83 9.74 8.11 -25.31
CA PRO A 83 10.93 7.49 -24.72
C PRO A 83 11.78 8.56 -24.04
N ALA A 84 12.21 8.30 -22.80
CA ALA A 84 13.07 9.21 -22.06
C ALA A 84 14.50 9.18 -22.63
N SER A 85 15.21 10.31 -22.56
CA SER A 85 16.65 10.34 -22.81
C SER A 85 17.40 9.55 -21.74
N GLU A 86 18.61 9.09 -22.04
CA GLU A 86 19.43 8.31 -21.11
C GLU A 86 19.73 9.07 -19.81
N GLU A 87 20.02 10.37 -19.91
CA GLU A 87 20.24 11.23 -18.75
C GLU A 87 18.99 11.34 -17.86
N GLU A 88 17.81 11.48 -18.47
CA GLU A 88 16.54 11.55 -17.74
C GLU A 88 16.17 10.18 -17.14
N MET A 89 16.51 9.06 -17.80
CA MET A 89 16.35 7.73 -17.22
C MET A 89 17.22 7.55 -15.97
N ALA A 90 18.48 7.96 -16.01
CA ALA A 90 19.38 7.90 -14.85
C ALA A 90 18.84 8.74 -13.69
N ARG A 91 18.37 9.97 -13.98
CA ARG A 91 17.73 10.84 -12.98
C ARG A 91 16.48 10.20 -12.37
N ARG A 92 15.59 9.62 -13.18
CA ARG A 92 14.39 8.93 -12.71
C ARG A 92 14.73 7.73 -11.83
N HIS A 93 15.77 6.98 -12.19
CA HIS A 93 16.24 5.85 -11.39
C HIS A 93 16.75 6.31 -10.02
N GLU A 94 17.54 7.39 -9.96
CA GLU A 94 18.02 7.95 -8.69
C GLU A 94 16.88 8.50 -7.82
N ILE A 95 15.94 9.24 -8.41
CA ILE A 95 14.73 9.71 -7.71
C ILE A 95 13.94 8.52 -7.16
N GLY A 96 13.73 7.48 -7.97
CA GLY A 96 13.02 6.27 -7.56
C GLY A 96 13.70 5.57 -6.39
N ARG A 97 15.02 5.42 -6.42
CA ARG A 97 15.81 4.84 -5.32
C ARG A 97 15.64 5.66 -4.04
N ASN A 98 15.80 6.98 -4.12
CA ASN A 98 15.68 7.87 -2.96
C ASN A 98 14.26 7.84 -2.38
N TYR A 99 13.23 7.80 -3.23
CA TYR A 99 11.84 7.65 -2.81
C TYR A 99 11.62 6.35 -2.03
N VAL A 100 12.08 5.21 -2.56
CA VAL A 100 11.94 3.90 -1.91
C VAL A 100 12.65 3.89 -0.55
N ILE A 101 13.88 4.40 -0.48
CA ILE A 101 14.62 4.54 0.78
C ILE A 101 13.82 5.38 1.79
N GLY A 102 13.29 6.53 1.37
CA GLY A 102 12.48 7.40 2.22
C GLY A 102 11.18 6.75 2.70
N CYS A 103 10.52 5.95 1.86
CA CYS A 103 9.35 5.15 2.24
C CYS A 103 9.68 4.11 3.31
N PHE A 104 10.78 3.37 3.15
CA PHE A 104 11.22 2.40 4.16
C PHE A 104 11.62 3.08 5.47
N SER A 105 12.27 4.24 5.39
CA SER A 105 12.61 5.03 6.59
C SER A 105 11.37 5.38 7.41
N ARG A 106 10.35 5.99 6.78
CA ARG A 106 9.08 6.36 7.43
C ARG A 106 8.32 5.16 7.97
N HIS A 107 8.31 4.04 7.23
CA HIS A 107 7.69 2.80 7.67
C HIS A 107 8.38 2.24 8.91
N ASN A 108 9.71 2.20 8.92
CA ASN A 108 10.49 1.69 10.05
C ASN A 108 10.31 2.57 11.29
N GLU A 109 10.28 3.89 11.13
CA GLU A 109 10.03 4.84 12.22
C GLU A 109 8.66 4.63 12.85
N THR A 110 7.60 4.58 12.02
CA THR A 110 6.23 4.36 12.47
C THR A 110 6.10 3.01 13.18
N ASN A 111 6.67 1.95 12.63
CA ASN A 111 6.65 0.62 13.24
C ASN A 111 7.46 0.56 14.53
N HIS A 112 8.58 1.26 14.61
CA HIS A 112 9.38 1.32 15.83
C HIS A 112 8.57 1.95 16.97
N ASP A 113 7.94 3.10 16.72
CA ASP A 113 7.07 3.78 17.69
C ASP A 113 5.88 2.91 18.11
N LEU A 114 5.16 2.30 17.14
CA LEU A 114 4.07 1.37 17.43
C LEU A 114 4.53 0.18 18.28
N ASN A 115 5.68 -0.41 17.97
CA ASN A 115 6.25 -1.52 18.75
C ASN A 115 6.61 -1.10 20.17
N CYS A 116 7.14 0.11 20.35
CA CYS A 116 7.40 0.66 21.68
C CYS A 116 6.10 0.81 22.48
N LYS A 117 5.05 1.38 21.87
CA LYS A 117 3.72 1.52 22.48
C LYS A 117 3.11 0.17 22.86
N ILE A 118 3.19 -0.83 21.99
CA ILE A 118 2.70 -2.19 22.27
C ILE A 118 3.47 -2.82 23.43
N ARG A 119 4.80 -2.69 23.46
CA ARG A 119 5.64 -3.22 24.56
C ARG A 119 5.28 -2.54 25.88
N MET A 120 5.11 -1.23 25.88
CA MET A 120 4.71 -0.47 27.08
C MET A 120 3.31 -0.88 27.56
N LYS A 121 2.34 -1.02 26.65
CA LYS A 121 0.99 -1.51 26.97
C LYS A 121 1.05 -2.90 27.63
N ASN A 122 1.77 -3.83 27.01
CA ASN A 122 1.92 -5.18 27.56
C ASN A 122 2.63 -5.18 28.91
N HIS A 123 3.64 -4.33 29.08
CA HIS A 123 4.33 -4.18 30.36
C HIS A 123 3.39 -3.65 31.45
N ALA A 124 2.58 -2.63 31.14
CA ALA A 124 1.58 -2.10 32.07
C ALA A 124 0.53 -3.15 32.49
N ILE A 125 0.00 -3.91 31.53
CA ILE A 125 -0.95 -5.01 31.82
C ILE A 125 -0.31 -6.09 32.71
N ASN A 126 0.98 -6.36 32.52
CA ASN A 126 1.72 -7.33 33.33
C ASN A 126 1.99 -6.85 34.76
N MET A 127 2.03 -5.53 34.99
CA MET A 127 2.16 -4.95 36.33
C MET A 127 0.86 -4.99 37.15
N LEU A 128 -0.29 -5.22 36.51
CA LEU A 128 -1.56 -5.38 37.23
C LEU A 128 -1.53 -6.65 38.11
N PRO A 129 -2.21 -6.62 39.29
CA PRO A 129 -2.28 -7.78 40.17
C PRO A 129 -2.79 -9.02 39.44
N ARG A 130 -2.12 -10.15 39.66
CA ARG A 130 -2.53 -11.44 39.08
C ARG A 130 -3.88 -11.86 39.65
N ASN A 131 -4.74 -12.43 38.80
CA ASN A 131 -6.09 -12.91 39.16
C ASN A 131 -7.00 -11.81 39.76
N SER A 132 -6.77 -10.55 39.39
CA SER A 132 -7.70 -9.47 39.70
C SER A 132 -8.67 -9.27 38.55
N TRP A 133 -9.93 -8.97 38.89
CA TRP A 133 -10.96 -8.61 37.91
C TRP A 133 -10.53 -7.44 37.01
N ILE A 134 -9.67 -6.53 37.51
CA ILE A 134 -9.12 -5.40 36.76
C ILE A 134 -8.26 -5.89 35.58
N LYS A 135 -7.44 -6.92 35.80
CA LYS A 135 -6.60 -7.48 34.76
C LYS A 135 -7.44 -8.25 33.73
N GLU A 136 -8.49 -8.92 34.17
CA GLU A 136 -9.43 -9.63 33.31
C GLU A 136 -10.19 -8.65 32.40
N GLU A 137 -10.71 -7.55 32.96
CA GLU A 137 -11.40 -6.52 32.17
C GLU A 137 -10.43 -5.82 31.20
N ALA A 138 -9.20 -5.54 31.60
CA ALA A 138 -8.18 -4.94 30.73
C ALA A 138 -7.76 -5.83 29.55
N LEU A 139 -8.00 -7.14 29.63
CA LEU A 139 -7.72 -8.12 28.55
C LEU A 139 -8.92 -8.33 27.63
N LYS A 140 -10.11 -7.87 28.02
CA LYS A 140 -11.33 -7.99 27.22
C LYS A 140 -11.23 -7.08 25.99
N ILE A 141 -11.60 -7.62 24.83
CA ILE A 141 -11.67 -6.88 23.58
C ILE A 141 -13.13 -6.45 23.40
N SER A 142 -13.40 -5.16 23.49
CA SER A 142 -14.73 -4.55 23.30
C SER A 142 -14.97 -4.30 21.81
N ASP A 143 -15.52 -5.30 21.10
CA ASP A 143 -15.86 -5.15 19.69
C ASP A 143 -17.03 -4.16 19.45
N GLU A 144 -17.81 -3.82 20.47
CA GLU A 144 -18.95 -2.91 20.35
C GLU A 144 -18.58 -1.44 20.60
N ASP A 145 -17.81 -1.16 21.66
CA ASP A 145 -17.48 0.22 22.07
C ASP A 145 -16.21 0.78 21.41
N ASP A 146 -15.26 -0.09 21.01
CA ASP A 146 -13.95 0.34 20.49
C ASP A 146 -13.76 0.09 18.97
N ALA A 147 -14.73 -0.53 18.29
CA ALA A 147 -14.55 -0.89 16.87
C ALA A 147 -14.50 0.30 15.93
N LEU A 148 -15.10 1.43 16.30
CA LEU A 148 -15.15 2.62 15.46
C LEU A 148 -14.63 3.85 16.22
N PRO A 149 -13.79 4.68 15.59
CA PRO A 149 -13.47 5.97 16.16
C PRO A 149 -14.76 6.79 16.32
N PRO A 150 -14.84 7.65 17.35
CA PRO A 150 -16.02 8.45 17.54
C PRO A 150 -16.28 9.36 16.35
N MET A 151 -17.54 9.46 15.92
CA MET A 151 -17.96 10.22 14.73
C MET A 151 -17.65 11.72 14.81
N TRP A 152 -17.47 12.27 16.01
CA TRP A 152 -17.08 13.67 16.21
C TRP A 152 -15.60 13.94 15.89
N ARG A 153 -14.77 12.91 15.72
CA ARG A 153 -13.36 13.08 15.36
C ARG A 153 -13.24 13.36 13.86
N SER A 154 -13.02 14.63 13.51
CA SER A 154 -12.83 15.04 12.12
C SER A 154 -11.53 14.50 11.52
N ILE A 155 -11.60 14.05 10.26
CA ILE A 155 -10.43 13.70 9.45
C ILE A 155 -9.73 15.01 9.04
N PRO A 156 -8.40 15.12 9.19
CA PRO A 156 -7.68 16.30 8.72
C PRO A 156 -7.86 16.46 7.21
N VAL A 157 -8.23 17.66 6.80
CA VAL A 157 -8.41 18.07 5.41
C VAL A 157 -7.41 19.18 5.08
N ASP A 158 -6.99 19.27 3.81
CA ASP A 158 -6.00 20.26 3.38
C ASP A 158 -6.51 21.70 3.53
N THR A 159 -7.82 21.90 3.42
CA THR A 159 -8.47 23.21 3.54
C THR A 159 -9.34 23.27 4.80
N PRO A 160 -9.23 24.32 5.64
CA PRO A 160 -10.03 24.42 6.84
C PRO A 160 -11.52 24.58 6.51
N PRO A 161 -12.42 24.16 7.41
CA PRO A 161 -13.86 24.32 7.21
C PRO A 161 -14.25 25.81 7.18
N ILE A 162 -15.28 26.12 6.39
CA ILE A 162 -15.84 27.47 6.31
C ILE A 162 -16.48 27.82 7.66
N PRO A 163 -16.18 28.99 8.27
CA PRO A 163 -16.72 29.35 9.58
C PRO A 163 -18.25 29.46 9.51
N GLY A 164 -18.94 28.76 10.42
CA GLY A 164 -20.41 28.77 10.50
C GLY A 164 -21.12 27.84 9.51
N PHE A 165 -20.38 27.12 8.66
CA PHE A 165 -20.95 26.10 7.78
C PHE A 165 -21.20 24.81 8.58
N ASP A 166 -22.46 24.39 8.65
CA ASP A 166 -22.88 23.16 9.30
C ASP A 166 -23.47 22.20 8.24
N PRO A 167 -22.76 21.11 7.88
CA PRO A 167 -23.21 20.19 6.84
C PRO A 167 -24.55 19.52 7.17
N ALA A 168 -24.92 19.40 8.45
CA ALA A 168 -26.18 18.80 8.87
C ALA A 168 -27.41 19.61 8.38
N LYS A 169 -27.27 20.93 8.23
CA LYS A 169 -28.38 21.80 7.79
C LYS A 169 -28.74 21.57 6.32
N LEU A 170 -27.75 21.33 5.47
CA LEU A 170 -27.97 21.14 4.02
C LEU A 170 -28.67 19.81 3.71
N ILE A 171 -28.33 18.75 4.44
CA ILE A 171 -28.93 17.43 4.23
C ILE A 171 -30.44 17.48 4.52
N LEU A 172 -30.84 18.22 5.55
CA LEU A 172 -32.25 18.37 5.94
C LEU A 172 -33.06 19.20 4.93
N GLU A 173 -32.45 20.20 4.28
CA GLU A 173 -33.13 21.03 3.26
C GLU A 173 -33.41 20.25 1.97
N ASP A 174 -32.52 19.32 1.60
CA ASP A 174 -32.67 18.49 0.40
C ASP A 174 -33.73 17.38 0.58
N GLU A 175 -33.91 16.87 1.81
CA GLU A 175 -34.97 15.90 2.13
C GLU A 175 -36.37 16.54 2.12
N GLN A 176 -36.49 17.82 2.49
CA GLN A 176 -37.78 18.53 2.50
C GLN A 176 -38.27 18.97 1.12
N LYS A 177 -37.39 18.97 0.11
CA LYS A 177 -37.74 19.33 -1.28
C LYS A 177 -38.12 18.13 -2.15
N LYS A 178 -38.07 16.91 -1.62
CA LYS A 178 -38.60 15.70 -2.27
C LYS A 178 -40.02 15.42 -1.81
#